data_AF-A0A117K8D6-F1
#
_entry.id   AF-A0A117K8D6-F1
#
_cell.length_a   1.000
_cell.length_b   1.000
_cell.length_c   1.000
_cell.angle_alpha   90.00
_cell.angle_beta   90.00
_cell.angle_gamma   90.00
#
_symmetry.space_group_name_H-M   'P 1'
#
loop_
_entity.id
_entity.type
_entity.pdbx_description
1 polymer ?
#
loop_
_entity_poly.entity_id
_entity_poly.type
_entity_poly.pdbx_seq_one_letter_code
_entity_poly.pdbx_strand_id
1 'polypeptide(L)'
;MIFDQAFQTYILNQKVIAWGFQHEIKVVLPNGYSAYPSGYFTEYENGYKLIASGATLYKTNIQEAMILDPDGIPIARDTEDTRPCDY
;
A
#
# COMPACT_ATOMS: atom_id res chain seq x y z
N MET A 1 -11.51 2.70 6.27
CA MET A 1 -11.01 1.83 7.36
C MET A 1 -9.62 2.34 7.76
N ILE A 2 -9.20 2.20 9.02
CA ILE A 2 -7.79 2.52 9.38
C ILE A 2 -6.87 1.36 8.98
N PHE A 3 -5.59 1.65 8.71
CA PHE A 3 -4.65 0.67 8.16
C PHE A 3 -4.51 -0.58 9.03
N ASP A 4 -4.31 -0.43 10.34
CA ASP A 4 -4.18 -1.56 11.26
C ASP A 4 -5.38 -2.51 11.20
N GLN A 5 -6.61 -1.98 11.21
CA GLN A 5 -7.82 -2.80 11.06
C GLN A 5 -7.85 -3.58 9.73
N ALA A 6 -7.49 -2.94 8.62
CA ALA A 6 -7.45 -3.61 7.32
C ALA A 6 -6.35 -4.68 7.27
N PHE A 7 -5.19 -4.40 7.87
CA PHE A 7 -4.07 -5.34 7.94
C PHE A 7 -4.45 -6.59 8.74
N GLN A 8 -5.00 -6.41 9.94
CA GLN A 8 -5.47 -7.50 10.80
C GLN A 8 -6.55 -8.35 10.11
N THR A 9 -7.43 -7.72 9.33
CA THR A 9 -8.58 -8.39 8.69
C THR A 9 -8.18 -9.15 7.41
N TYR A 10 -7.36 -8.54 6.56
CA TYR A 10 -7.15 -9.01 5.19
C TYR A 10 -5.73 -9.46 4.88
N ILE A 11 -4.75 -9.15 5.72
CA ILE A 11 -3.34 -9.45 5.46
C ILE A 11 -2.79 -10.46 6.46
N LEU A 12 -3.07 -10.27 7.75
CA LEU A 12 -2.56 -11.13 8.79
C LEU A 12 -3.06 -12.58 8.60
N ASN A 13 -2.15 -13.54 8.78
CA ASN A 13 -2.40 -14.97 8.61
C ASN A 13 -2.81 -15.42 7.19
N GLN A 14 -2.66 -14.56 6.18
CA GLN A 14 -2.87 -14.96 4.79
C GLN A 14 -1.57 -15.48 4.18
N LYS A 15 -1.68 -16.52 3.36
CA LYS A 15 -0.54 -17.03 2.60
C LYS A 15 -0.16 -16.08 1.47
N VAL A 16 1.13 -15.76 1.37
CA VAL A 16 1.69 -15.05 0.22
C VAL A 16 1.73 -15.97 -1.00
N ILE A 17 1.21 -15.50 -2.13
CA ILE A 17 1.19 -16.24 -3.40
C ILE A 17 2.02 -15.58 -4.51
N ALA A 18 2.26 -14.27 -4.43
CA ALA A 18 3.13 -13.57 -5.36
C ALA A 18 3.75 -12.32 -4.74
N TRP A 19 4.80 -11.82 -5.37
CA TRP A 19 5.44 -10.55 -5.06
C TRP A 19 5.95 -9.93 -6.36
N GLY A 20 6.11 -8.62 -6.39
CA GLY A 20 6.58 -7.94 -7.59
C GLY A 20 6.57 -6.42 -7.47
N PHE A 21 6.64 -5.76 -8.61
CA PHE A 21 6.55 -4.32 -8.72
C PHE A 21 5.34 -3.94 -9.57
N GLN A 22 4.55 -2.98 -9.06
CA GLN A 22 3.43 -2.38 -9.78
C GLN A 22 3.83 -0.97 -10.21
N HIS A 23 3.85 -0.75 -11.53
CA HIS A 23 3.91 0.59 -12.10
C HIS A 23 2.66 1.40 -11.72
N GLU A 24 2.75 2.72 -11.80
CA GLU A 24 1.62 3.61 -11.51
C GLU A 24 0.40 3.28 -12.37
N ILE A 25 -0.70 2.95 -11.70
CA ILE A 25 -2.01 2.69 -12.32
C ILE A 25 -3.02 3.63 -11.67
N LYS A 26 -3.80 4.34 -12.49
CA LYS A 26 -4.90 5.18 -12.00
C LYS A 26 -6.11 4.32 -11.64
N VAL A 27 -6.60 4.47 -10.42
CA VAL A 27 -7.82 3.81 -9.92
C VAL A 27 -8.80 4.87 -9.43
N VAL A 28 -10.10 4.65 -9.65
CA VAL A 28 -11.17 5.52 -9.14
C VAL A 28 -11.71 4.91 -7.85
N LEU A 29 -11.60 5.66 -6.76
CA LEU A 29 -12.11 5.28 -5.45
C LEU A 29 -13.65 5.41 -5.41
N PRO A 30 -14.35 4.71 -4.49
CA PRO A 30 -15.81 4.79 -4.37
C PRO A 30 -16.36 6.20 -4.13
N ASN A 31 -15.53 7.11 -3.58
CA ASN A 31 -15.87 8.51 -3.35
C ASN A 31 -15.63 9.42 -4.58
N GLY A 32 -15.27 8.86 -5.74
CA GLY A 32 -15.03 9.56 -7.00
C GLY A 32 -13.63 10.16 -7.15
N TYR A 33 -12.77 10.08 -6.12
CA TYR A 33 -11.39 10.56 -6.21
C TYR A 33 -10.48 9.55 -6.92
N SER A 34 -9.36 10.01 -7.45
CA SER A 34 -8.35 9.14 -8.07
C SER A 34 -7.26 8.75 -7.07
N ALA A 35 -6.81 7.50 -7.14
CA ALA A 35 -5.63 6.99 -6.46
C ALA A 35 -4.66 6.38 -7.48
N TYR A 36 -3.39 6.33 -7.11
CA TYR A 36 -2.29 5.92 -7.99
C TYR A 36 -1.39 4.88 -7.30
N PRO A 37 -1.93 3.69 -6.93
CA PRO A 37 -1.15 2.66 -6.28
C PRO A 37 0.05 2.24 -7.14
N SER A 38 1.24 2.36 -6.58
CA SER A 38 2.51 1.99 -7.20
C SER A 38 3.53 1.60 -6.14
N GLY A 39 4.47 0.72 -6.49
CA GLY A 39 5.51 0.25 -5.57
C GLY A 39 5.68 -1.27 -5.58
N TYR A 40 6.44 -1.76 -4.61
CA TYR A 40 6.60 -3.19 -4.43
C TYR A 40 5.36 -3.76 -3.75
N PHE A 41 4.82 -4.85 -4.30
CA PHE A 41 3.63 -5.50 -3.75
C PHE A 41 3.93 -6.91 -3.27
N THR A 42 3.14 -7.32 -2.28
CA THR A 42 2.93 -8.71 -1.88
C THR A 42 1.46 -9.05 -2.11
N GLU A 43 1.17 -10.14 -2.81
CA GLU A 43 -0.18 -10.62 -3.10
C GLU A 43 -0.47 -11.87 -2.25
N TYR A 44 -1.67 -11.88 -1.68
CA TYR A 44 -2.13 -12.89 -0.73
C TYR A 44 -3.20 -13.77 -1.35
N GLU A 45 -3.38 -14.99 -0.84
CA GLU A 45 -4.28 -15.99 -1.41
C GLU A 45 -5.76 -15.57 -1.47
N ASN A 46 -6.16 -14.60 -0.64
CA ASN A 46 -7.49 -13.99 -0.65
C ASN A 46 -7.66 -12.89 -1.72
N GLY A 47 -6.65 -12.66 -2.56
CA GLY A 47 -6.62 -11.67 -3.63
C GLY A 47 -6.20 -10.27 -3.20
N TYR A 48 -6.06 -10.01 -1.90
CA TYR A 48 -5.63 -8.69 -1.42
C TYR A 48 -4.14 -8.49 -1.69
N LYS A 49 -3.73 -7.22 -1.80
CA LYS A 49 -2.32 -6.85 -2.00
C LYS A 49 -1.88 -5.83 -0.97
N LEU A 50 -0.67 -6.00 -0.46
CA LEU A 50 0.04 -4.98 0.32
C LEU A 50 1.10 -4.35 -0.56
N ILE A 51 0.98 -3.05 -0.81
CA ILE A 51 2.01 -2.24 -1.47
C ILE A 51 2.81 -1.53 -0.39
N ALA A 52 4.14 -1.59 -0.52
CA ALA A 52 5.09 -0.74 0.18
C ALA A 52 5.81 0.13 -0.85
N SER A 53 5.79 1.44 -0.61
CA SER A 53 6.52 2.42 -1.42
C SER A 53 7.27 3.40 -0.52
N GLY A 54 8.38 3.90 -1.04
CA GLY A 54 9.22 4.85 -0.33
C GLY A 54 9.80 5.86 -1.30
N ALA A 55 9.86 7.12 -0.89
CA ALA A 55 10.44 8.20 -1.67
C ALA A 55 11.18 9.19 -0.76
N THR A 56 12.25 9.80 -1.26
CA THR A 56 12.88 10.94 -0.60
C THR A 56 12.49 12.22 -1.33
N LEU A 57 11.76 13.10 -0.65
CA LEU A 57 11.34 14.40 -1.16
C LEU A 57 11.98 15.52 -0.34
N TYR A 58 12.81 16.35 -0.97
CA TYR A 58 13.48 17.50 -0.33
C TYR A 58 14.14 17.18 1.04
N LYS A 59 14.80 16.02 1.14
CA LYS A 59 15.47 15.46 2.36
C LYS A 59 14.54 14.81 3.39
N THR A 60 13.24 14.76 3.14
CA THR A 60 12.28 14.01 3.96
C THR A 60 12.05 12.65 3.34
N ASN A 61 12.17 11.59 4.14
CA ASN A 61 11.86 10.23 3.70
C ASN A 61 10.38 9.96 3.98
N ILE A 62 9.63 9.66 2.92
CA ILE A 62 8.22 9.31 2.98
C ILE A 62 8.15 7.80 2.77
N GLN A 63 7.55 7.10 3.73
CA GLN A 63 7.16 5.70 3.54
C GLN A 63 5.65 5.60 3.50
N GLU A 64 5.15 4.84 2.53
CA GLU A 64 3.74 4.57 2.41
C GLU A 64 3.49 3.08 2.31
N ALA A 65 2.47 2.63 3.04
CA ALA A 65 1.92 1.30 2.91
C ALA A 65 0.46 1.42 2.47
N MET A 66 0.03 0.57 1.55
CA MET A 66 -1.32 0.58 1.01
C MET A 66 -1.85 -0.83 0.87
N ILE A 67 -3.09 -1.06 1.31
CA ILE A 67 -3.79 -2.33 1.12
C ILE A 67 -4.78 -2.16 -0.01
N LEU A 68 -4.65 -2.98 -1.06
CA LEU A 68 -5.60 -3.08 -2.16
C LEU A 68 -6.52 -4.27 -1.95
N ASP A 69 -7.78 -4.10 -2.32
CA ASP A 69 -8.72 -5.20 -2.47
C ASP A 69 -8.40 -6.05 -3.72
N PRO A 70 -9.12 -7.17 -3.95
CA PRO A 70 -8.91 -8.02 -5.12
C PRO A 70 -9.13 -7.32 -6.47
N ASP A 71 -9.89 -6.22 -6.50
CA ASP A 71 -10.11 -5.41 -7.71
C ASP A 71 -9.00 -4.35 -7.91
N GLY A 72 -8.01 -4.31 -7.01
CA GLY A 72 -6.89 -3.36 -7.05
C GLY A 72 -7.24 -1.97 -6.50
N ILE A 73 -8.36 -1.84 -5.78
CA ILE A 73 -8.81 -0.58 -5.21
C ILE A 73 -8.22 -0.41 -3.81
N PRO A 74 -7.58 0.73 -3.51
CA PRO A 74 -7.08 1.02 -2.16
C PRO A 74 -8.21 1.07 -1.13
N ILE A 75 -8.12 0.22 -0.10
CA ILE A 75 -9.08 0.19 1.02
C ILE A 75 -8.51 0.76 2.32
N ALA A 76 -7.18 0.81 2.44
CA ALA A 76 -6.48 1.45 3.54
C ALA A 76 -5.08 1.91 3.11
N ARG A 77 -4.59 2.97 3.75
CA ARG A 77 -3.26 3.55 3.53
C ARG A 77 -2.69 3.99 4.87
N ASP A 78 -1.39 3.76 5.05
CA ASP A 78 -0.59 4.34 6.11
C ASP A 78 0.55 5.13 5.48
N THR A 79 0.84 6.31 6.04
CA THR A 79 1.91 7.17 5.58
C THR A 79 2.69 7.61 6.80
N GLU A 80 3.95 7.20 6.88
CA GLU A 80 4.86 7.66 7.92
C GLU A 80 5.82 8.70 7.33
N ASP A 81 5.82 9.90 7.92
CA ASP A 81 6.90 10.87 7.73
C ASP A 81 8.08 10.41 8.60
N THR A 82 9.04 9.76 7.97
CA THR A 82 10.23 9.30 8.68
C THR A 82 11.22 10.46 8.77
N ARG A 83 11.48 10.90 10.01
CA ARG A 83 12.55 11.87 10.29
C ARG A 83 13.86 11.39 9.65
N PRO A 84 14.69 12.29 9.09
CA PRO A 84 16.00 11.91 8.56
C PRO A 84 16.78 11.11 9.62
N CYS A 85 17.34 9.97 9.21
CA CYS A 85 18.23 9.20 10.07
C CYS A 85 19.60 9.87 10.03
N ASP A 86 20.03 10.47 11.14
CA ASP A 86 21.35 11.06 11.28
C ASP A 86 22.38 9.91 11.38
N TYR A 87 23.10 9.64 10.28
CA TYR A 87 24.26 8.73 10.25
C TYR A 87 25.56 9.48 10.55
#